data_AF-A0A3M1TKK8-F1
#
_entry.id   AF-A0A3M1TKK8-F1
#
_cell.length_a   1.000
_cell.length_b   1.000
_cell.length_c   1.000
_cell.angle_alpha   90.00
_cell.angle_beta   90.00
_cell.angle_gamma   90.00
#
_symmetry.space_group_name_H-M   'P 1'
#
loop_
_entity.id
_entity.type
_entity.pdbx_description
1 polymer ?
#
loop_
_entity_poly.entity_id
_entity_poly.type
_entity_poly.pdbx_seq_one_letter_code
_entity_poly.pdbx_strand_id
1 'polypeptide(L)'
;MNVPGLLDSLGAVPPDRAAAIDQAATGFESLLVSQLLKQALDSEEGGLFQGGGAHVYGGLFETYLADHLVQSGGLGLHDRLVAALGGK
;
A
#
# COMPACT_ATOMS: atom_id res chain seq x y z
N MET A 1 -3.79 -7.67 12.42
CA MET A 1 -4.71 -6.56 12.11
C MET A 1 -5.16 -6.77 10.67
N ASN A 2 -6.41 -7.21 10.46
CA ASN A 2 -6.99 -7.31 9.12
C ASN A 2 -7.19 -5.87 8.62
N VAL A 3 -6.83 -5.54 7.39
CA VAL A 3 -7.09 -4.22 6.77
C VAL A 3 -8.42 -4.29 6.02
N PRO A 4 -9.58 -4.04 6.67
CA PRO A 4 -10.86 -3.98 5.99
C PRO A 4 -10.83 -2.81 4.99
N GLY A 5 -11.03 -3.12 3.72
CA GLY A 5 -10.96 -2.17 2.60
C GLY A 5 -10.08 -2.65 1.44
N LEU A 6 -8.95 -3.30 1.74
CA LEU A 6 -8.00 -3.73 0.70
C LEU A 6 -8.49 -4.97 -0.07
N LEU A 7 -9.24 -5.85 0.61
CA LEU A 7 -9.93 -6.99 -0.04
C LEU A 7 -11.23 -6.55 -0.73
N ASP A 8 -11.87 -5.48 -0.27
CA ASP A 8 -13.05 -4.90 -0.92
C ASP A 8 -12.66 -4.17 -2.22
N SER A 9 -11.50 -3.51 -2.25
CA SER A 9 -10.93 -2.92 -3.47
C SER A 9 -10.47 -3.95 -4.49
N LEU A 10 -10.34 -5.22 -4.11
CA LEU A 10 -10.07 -6.31 -5.07
C LEU A 10 -11.32 -6.76 -5.83
N GLY A 11 -12.53 -6.37 -5.39
CA GLY A 11 -13.77 -6.41 -6.16
C GLY A 11 -14.06 -7.71 -6.93
N ALA A 12 -15.02 -7.64 -7.86
CA ALA A 12 -15.12 -8.66 -8.89
C ALA A 12 -13.98 -8.45 -9.89
N VAL A 13 -13.25 -9.52 -10.24
CA VAL A 13 -12.23 -9.46 -11.29
C VAL A 13 -12.86 -8.85 -12.55
N PRO A 14 -12.33 -7.72 -13.06
CA PRO A 14 -12.85 -7.11 -14.26
C PRO A 14 -12.85 -8.14 -15.39
N PRO A 15 -13.93 -8.22 -16.19
CA PRO A 15 -13.96 -9.12 -17.34
C PRO A 15 -12.90 -8.75 -18.38
N ASP A 16 -12.43 -7.49 -18.35
CA ASP A 16 -11.32 -7.02 -19.16
C ASP A 16 -9.96 -7.31 -18.50
N ARG A 17 -9.07 -7.93 -19.27
CA ARG A 17 -7.75 -8.34 -18.78
C ARG A 17 -6.87 -7.13 -18.44
N ALA A 18 -6.97 -6.04 -19.20
CA ALA A 18 -6.16 -4.85 -18.92
C ALA A 18 -6.60 -4.20 -17.61
N ALA A 19 -7.90 -4.04 -17.39
CA ALA A 19 -8.46 -3.57 -16.13
C ALA A 19 -8.10 -4.50 -14.94
N ALA A 20 -8.08 -5.82 -15.14
CA ALA A 20 -7.65 -6.75 -14.09
C ALA A 20 -6.16 -6.62 -13.74
N ILE A 21 -5.30 -6.36 -14.74
CA ILE A 21 -3.86 -6.12 -14.53
C ILE A 21 -3.63 -4.80 -13.77
N ASP A 22 -4.34 -3.75 -14.15
CA ASP A 22 -4.28 -2.42 -13.52
C ASP A 22 -4.67 -2.47 -12.03
N GLN A 23 -5.79 -3.14 -11.73
CA GLN A 23 -6.26 -3.32 -10.35
C GLN A 23 -5.27 -4.18 -9.53
N ALA A 24 -4.72 -5.24 -10.12
CA ALA A 24 -3.74 -6.09 -9.45
C ALA A 24 -2.42 -5.34 -9.18
N ALA A 25 -1.94 -4.54 -10.15
CA ALA A 25 -0.74 -3.73 -10.02
C ALA A 25 -0.88 -2.68 -8.91
N THR A 26 -2.02 -1.99 -8.87
CA THR A 26 -2.35 -1.00 -7.83
C THR A 26 -2.43 -1.64 -6.45
N GLY A 27 -3.12 -2.78 -6.34
CA GLY A 27 -3.26 -3.51 -5.07
C GLY A 27 -1.91 -4.03 -4.56
N PHE A 28 -1.06 -4.54 -5.45
CA PHE A 28 0.28 -5.02 -5.09
C PHE A 28 1.18 -3.90 -4.56
N GLU A 29 1.25 -2.78 -5.28
CA GLU A 29 2.09 -1.65 -4.87
C GLU A 29 1.63 -1.08 -3.51
N SER A 30 0.31 -0.94 -3.32
CA SER A 30 -0.28 -0.47 -2.06
C SER A 30 0.09 -1.37 -0.88
N LEU A 31 0.05 -2.70 -1.07
CA LEU A 31 0.47 -3.67 -0.07
C LEU A 31 1.96 -3.55 0.25
N LEU A 32 2.80 -3.44 -0.78
CA LEU A 32 4.23 -3.33 -0.61
C LEU A 32 4.60 -2.07 0.18
N VAL A 33 4.02 -0.93 -0.20
CA VAL A 33 4.22 0.35 0.49
C VAL A 33 3.84 0.24 1.97
N SER A 34 2.66 -0.31 2.29
CA SER A 34 2.25 -0.49 3.68
C SER A 34 3.24 -1.36 4.48
N GLN A 35 3.75 -2.44 3.87
CA GLN A 35 4.72 -3.31 4.56
C GLN A 35 6.08 -2.64 4.76
N LEU A 36 6.56 -1.86 3.77
CA LEU A 36 7.81 -1.10 3.91
C LEU A 36 7.68 0.00 4.97
N LEU A 37 6.54 0.68 5.03
CA LEU A 37 6.27 1.71 6.03
C LEU A 37 6.22 1.15 7.44
N LYS A 38 5.51 0.04 7.64
CA LYS A 38 5.51 -0.67 8.93
C LYS A 38 6.92 -1.04 9.35
N GLN A 39 7.69 -1.65 8.44
CA GLN A 39 9.06 -2.05 8.75
C GLN A 39 9.93 -0.85 9.11
N ALA A 40 9.82 0.27 8.38
CA ALA A 40 10.59 1.48 8.65
C ALA A 40 10.25 2.12 10.00
N LEU A 41 8.98 2.08 10.40
CA LEU A 41 8.50 2.61 11.68
C LEU A 41 8.81 1.68 12.87
N ASP A 42 8.80 0.36 12.64
CA ASP A 42 9.09 -0.66 13.66
C ASP A 42 10.59 -0.90 13.87
N SER A 43 11.46 -0.48 12.93
CA SER A 43 12.90 -0.79 12.96
C SER A 43 13.70 -0.03 14.02
N GLU A 44 13.12 0.93 14.73
CA GLU A 44 13.81 1.64 15.82
C GLU A 44 13.39 1.09 17.19
N GLU A 45 14.28 0.35 17.87
CA GLU A 45 14.15 0.05 19.30
C GLU A 45 14.14 1.36 20.10
N GLY A 46 13.04 1.68 20.78
CA GLY A 46 12.84 2.98 21.43
C GLY A 46 12.48 4.13 20.47
N GLY A 47 12.06 3.83 19.24
CA GLY A 47 11.73 4.80 18.20
C GLY A 47 10.55 5.71 18.53
N LEU A 48 10.35 6.72 17.68
CA LEU A 48 9.36 7.82 17.81
C LEU A 48 7.94 7.40 18.23
N PHE A 49 7.53 6.16 17.96
CA PHE A 49 6.19 5.65 18.23
C PHE A 49 6.11 4.56 19.31
N GLN A 50 7.18 4.32 20.07
CA GLN A 50 7.19 3.36 21.18
C GLN A 50 6.85 4.05 22.52
N GLY A 51 5.60 3.98 22.96
CA GLY A 51 5.15 4.56 24.24
C GLY A 51 3.62 4.65 24.39
N GLY A 52 3.13 4.84 25.62
CA GLY A 52 1.69 4.89 25.93
C GLY A 52 0.97 6.02 25.18
N GLY A 53 0.21 5.66 24.14
CA GLY A 53 -0.49 6.59 23.22
C GLY A 53 0.22 6.82 21.89
N ALA A 54 1.54 6.58 21.82
CA ALA A 54 2.35 6.77 20.62
C ALA A 54 2.01 5.77 19.49
N HIS A 55 1.49 4.59 19.86
CA HIS A 55 0.99 3.60 18.90
C HIS A 55 -0.15 4.11 18.01
N VAL A 56 -1.05 4.93 18.56
CA VAL A 56 -2.17 5.52 17.81
C VAL A 56 -1.63 6.54 16.80
N TYR A 57 -0.68 7.38 17.22
CA TYR A 57 -0.02 8.34 16.34
C TYR A 57 0.83 7.66 15.26
N GLY A 58 1.48 6.54 15.58
CA GLY A 58 2.21 5.73 14.61
C GLY A 58 1.31 5.18 13.52
N GLY A 59 0.16 4.61 13.88
CA GLY A 59 -0.83 4.13 12.90
C GLY A 59 -1.43 5.25 12.03
N LEU A 60 -1.68 6.43 12.62
CA LEU A 60 -2.16 7.60 11.86
C LEU A 60 -1.09 8.12 10.90
N PHE A 61 0.17 8.18 11.35
CA PHE A 61 1.29 8.59 10.53
C PHE A 61 1.53 7.61 9.38
N GLU A 62 1.49 6.30 9.64
CA GLU A 62 1.60 5.25 8.62
C GLU A 62 0.50 5.42 7.56
N THR A 63 -0.75 5.63 8.00
CA THR A 63 -1.91 5.81 7.11
C THR A 63 -1.75 7.05 6.23
N TYR A 64 -1.40 8.20 6.82
CA TYR A 64 -1.18 9.45 6.08
C TYR A 64 -0.04 9.32 5.08
N LEU A 65 1.07 8.71 5.50
CA LEU A 65 2.24 8.54 4.65
C LEU A 65 1.98 7.56 3.50
N ALA A 66 1.22 6.48 3.75
CA ALA A 66 0.77 5.55 2.72
C ALA A 66 -0.12 6.24 1.68
N ASP A 67 -1.13 7.01 2.12
CA ASP A 67 -2.03 7.75 1.23
C ASP A 67 -1.26 8.79 0.40
N HIS A 68 -0.34 9.54 1.03
CA HIS A 68 0.52 10.49 0.33
C HIS A 68 1.44 9.82 -0.69
N LEU A 69 2.00 8.66 -0.37
CA LEU A 69 2.82 7.88 -1.30
C LEU A 69 2.01 7.42 -2.51
N VAL A 70 0.82 6.86 -2.30
CA VAL A 70 -0.07 6.46 -3.39
C VAL A 70 -0.45 7.66 -4.27
N GLN A 71 -0.83 8.79 -3.67
CA GLN A 71 -1.20 10.01 -4.40
C GLN A 71 -0.03 10.64 -5.19
N SER A 72 1.22 10.43 -4.74
CA SER A 72 2.42 10.92 -5.41
C SER A 72 2.98 9.98 -6.49
N GLY A 73 2.25 8.90 -6.82
CA GLY A 73 2.64 7.94 -7.86
C GLY A 73 3.28 6.66 -7.32
N GLY A 74 3.14 6.40 -6.01
CA GLY A 74 3.62 5.18 -5.36
C GLY A 74 5.14 5.02 -5.44
N LEU A 75 5.58 3.83 -5.84
CA LEU A 75 6.97 3.49 -6.07
C LEU A 75 7.27 3.35 -7.59
N GLY A 76 6.29 3.66 -8.45
CA GLY A 76 6.36 3.44 -9.89
C GLY A 76 6.37 1.96 -10.29
N LEU A 77 6.01 1.03 -9.39
CA LEU A 77 5.89 -0.39 -9.67
C LEU A 77 4.62 -0.71 -10.44
N HIS A 78 3.57 0.09 -10.25
CA HIS A 78 2.34 0.01 -11.03
C HIS A 78 2.64 -0.05 -12.54
N ASP A 79 3.30 0.97 -13.06
CA ASP A 79 3.58 1.09 -14.50
C ASP A 79 4.48 -0.04 -15.01
N ARG A 80 5.40 -0.52 -14.17
CA ARG A 80 6.27 -1.65 -14.49
C ARG A 80 5.51 -2.96 -14.57
N LEU A 81 4.55 -3.18 -13.67
CA LEU A 81 3.71 -4.38 -13.65
C LEU A 81 2.71 -4.38 -14.81
N VAL A 82 2.08 -3.24 -15.09
CA VAL A 82 1.20 -3.07 -16.24
C VAL A 82 1.95 -3.33 -17.54
N ALA A 83 3.13 -2.72 -17.72
CA ALA A 83 3.96 -2.94 -18.91
C ALA A 83 4.46 -4.39 -19.04
N ALA A 84 4.88 -5.02 -17.94
CA ALA A 84 5.38 -6.40 -17.96
C ALA A 84 4.28 -7.43 -18.26
N LEU A 85 3.03 -7.17 -17.84
CA LEU A 85 1.90 -8.06 -18.02
C LEU A 85 1.09 -7.79 -19.30
N GLY A 86 1.47 -6.76 -20.06
CA GLY A 86 0.87 -6.41 -21.34
C GLY A 86 -0.44 -5.62 -21.23
N GLY A 87 -0.67 -4.95 -20.10
CA GLY A 87 -1.66 -3.87 -20.03
C GLY A 87 -1.16 -2.70 -20.89
N LYS A 88 -1.98 -2.24 -21.82
CA LYS A 88 -1.66 -1.10 -22.70
C LYS A 88 -2.12 0.20 -22.07
#